data_AF-A0A5K0X3V1-F1
#
_entry.id   AF-A0A5K0X3V1-F1
#
_cell.length_a   1.000
_cell.length_b   1.000
_cell.length_c   1.000
_cell.angle_alpha   90.00
_cell.angle_beta   90.00
_cell.angle_gamma   90.00
#
_symmetry.space_group_name_H-M   'P 1'
#
loop_
_entity.id
_entity.type
_entity.pdbx_description
1 polymer ?
#
loop_
_entity_poly.entity_id
_entity_poly.type
_entity_poly.pdbx_seq_one_letter_code
_entity_poly.pdbx_strand_id
1 'polypeptide(L)' 'LEALVHPFFDELRDPNARLPNGRPLPPLFNFKPQ' A
#
# COMPACT_ATOMS: atom_id res chain seq x y z
N LEU A 1 4.34 -0.28 -13.18
CA LEU A 1 3.03 -0.31 -12.50
C LEU A 1 2.51 -1.75 -12.34
N GLU A 2 2.81 -2.65 -13.26
CA GLU A 2 2.35 -4.05 -13.26
C GLU A 2 2.75 -4.85 -12.00
N ALA A 3 3.96 -4.68 -11.47
CA ALA A 3 4.36 -5.33 -10.22
C ALA A 3 3.55 -4.83 -9.00
N LEU A 4 3.10 -3.57 -9.03
CA LEU A 4 2.35 -2.99 -7.92
C LEU A 4 0.94 -3.57 -7.85
N VAL A 5 0.33 -3.98 -8.98
CA VAL A 5 -0.99 -4.62 -9.02
C VAL A 5 -0.98 -6.12 -8.68
N HIS A 6 0.17 -6.67 -8.30
CA HIS A 6 0.26 -8.06 -7.89
C HIS A 6 -0.53 -8.32 -6.59
N PRO A 7 -1.27 -9.45 -6.46
CA PRO A 7 -2.08 -9.75 -5.27
C PRO A 7 -1.31 -9.78 -3.96
N PHE A 8 0.00 -10.03 -4.01
CA PHE A 8 0.90 -9.92 -2.85
C PHE A 8 0.78 -8.56 -2.12
N PHE A 9 0.45 -7.49 -2.83
CA PHE A 9 0.31 -6.15 -2.26
C PHE A 9 -1.15 -5.78 -1.93
N ASP A 10 -2.10 -6.70 -2.00
CA ASP A 10 -3.52 -6.41 -1.72
C ASP A 10 -3.73 -5.94 -0.27
N GLU A 11 -2.99 -6.51 0.69
CA GLU A 11 -3.06 -6.07 2.09
C GLU A 11 -2.65 -4.60 2.25
N LEU A 12 -1.70 -4.10 1.44
CA LEU A 12 -1.26 -2.71 1.50
C LEU A 12 -2.31 -1.71 0.97
N ARG A 13 -3.36 -2.20 0.32
CA ARG A 13 -4.51 -1.40 -0.16
C ARG A 13 -5.65 -1.32 0.84
N ASP A 14 -5.69 -2.20 1.85
CA ASP A 14 -6.74 -2.19 2.86
C ASP A 14 -6.60 -0.92 3.72
N PRO A 15 -7.64 -0.07 3.84
CA PRO A 15 -7.59 1.13 4.67
C PRO A 15 -7.37 0.84 6.17
N ASN A 16 -7.58 -0.40 6.61
CA ASN A 16 -7.36 -0.85 7.98
C ASN A 16 -5.96 -1.46 8.19
N ALA A 17 -5.16 -1.64 7.15
CA ALA A 17 -3.83 -2.21 7.27
C ALA A 17 -2.92 -1.30 8.12
N ARG A 18 -2.12 -1.93 8.97
CA ARG A 18 -1.22 -1.26 9.91
C ARG A 18 0.13 -1.95 9.94
N LEU A 19 1.15 -1.18 10.30
CA LEU A 19 2.46 -1.73 10.60
C LEU A 19 2.35 -2.67 11.82
N PRO A 20 3.29 -3.62 12.01
CA PRO A 20 3.29 -4.54 13.16
C PRO A 20 3.27 -3.83 14.53
N ASN A 21 3.67 -2.56 14.58
CA ASN A 21 3.63 -1.72 15.78
C ASN A 21 2.29 -0.97 15.99
N GLY A 22 1.27 -1.25 15.16
CA GLY A 22 -0.05 -0.62 15.22
C GLY A 22 -0.15 0.77 14.60
N ARG A 23 0.92 1.31 14.01
CA ARG A 23 0.87 2.61 13.30
C ARG A 23 0.25 2.47 11.91
N PRO A 24 -0.42 3.51 11.38
CA PRO A 24 -0.92 3.50 10.00
C PRO A 24 0.23 3.34 9.00
N LEU A 25 -0.07 2.74 7.84
CA LEU A 25 0.87 2.69 6.73
C LEU A 25 1.19 4.10 6.21
N PRO A 26 2.41 4.36 5.72
CA PRO A 26 2.73 5.60 5.02
C PRO A 26 1.97 5.69 3.68
N PRO A 27 1.97 6.83 2.98
CA PRO A 27 1.41 6.91 1.63
C PRO A 27 2.17 5.98 0.66
N LEU A 28 1.51 4.93 0.17
CA LEU A 28 2.14 3.90 -0.68
C LEU A 28 1.84 4.09 -2.18
N PHE A 29 0.72 4.72 -2.53
CA PHE A 29 0.20 4.80 -3.90
C PHE A 29 0.02 6.24 -4.40
N ASN A 30 0.77 7.19 -3.84
CA ASN A 30 0.78 8.59 -4.26
C ASN A 30 1.68 8.81 -5.50
N PHE A 31 1.40 8.11 -6.60
CA PHE A 31 2.15 8.26 -7.83
C PHE A 31 2.05 9.68 -8.37
N LYS A 32 3.18 10.28 -8.74
CA LYS A 32 3.16 11.53 -9.50
C LYS A 32 2.66 11.23 -10.92
N PRO A 33 1.81 12.09 -11.51
CA PRO A 33 1.57 12.04 -12.95
C PRO A 33 2.92 12.19 -13.67
N GLN A 34 3.08 11.43 -14.75
CA GLN A 34 4.31 11.34 -15.55
C GLN A 34 4.67 12.65 -16.23
#